data_AF-A0AAV4C5J3-F1
#
_entry.id   AF-A0AAV4C5J3-F1
#
_cell.length_a   1.000
_cell.length_b   1.000
_cell.length_c   1.000
_cell.angle_alpha   90.00
_cell.angle_beta   90.00
_cell.angle_gamma   90.00
#
_symmetry.space_group_name_H-M   'P 1'
#
loop_
_entity.id
_entity.type
_entity.pdbx_description
1 polymer ?
#
loop_
_entity_poly.entity_id
_entity_poly.type
_entity_poly.pdbx_seq_one_letter_code
_entity_poly.pdbx_strand_id
1 'polypeptide(L)'
;MANKMEGKLLDSSTARRIQAVLENPPPVGKYDSLKSALLNAYEATQLQKDQELLNLNGLGDRKPSELLQHMRSLNHDPGTLFRALFLNQLPPDVRRILAQTPDADLDTLAKTADGIMDVEFVAVQRVPSKILPQSR
;
A
#
# COMPACT_ATOMS: atom_id res chain seq x y z
N MET A 1 2.20 32.47 -14.94
CA MET A 1 2.86 31.38 -14.19
C MET A 1 2.55 30.09 -14.93
N ALA A 2 3.55 29.49 -15.57
CA ALA A 2 3.39 28.41 -16.53
C ALA A 2 3.09 27.08 -15.81
N ASN A 3 1.99 26.46 -16.22
CA ASN A 3 1.49 25.20 -15.70
C ASN A 3 2.36 24.06 -16.25
N LYS A 4 3.18 23.45 -15.39
CA LYS A 4 4.04 22.33 -15.74
C LYS A 4 3.21 21.05 -15.76
N MET A 5 2.43 20.88 -16.83
CA MET A 5 1.90 19.57 -17.23
C MET A 5 3.04 18.78 -17.88
N GLU A 6 3.92 18.19 -17.06
CA GLU A 6 4.74 17.09 -17.55
C GLU A 6 3.82 15.89 -17.74
N GLY A 7 3.46 15.62 -18.99
CA GLY A 7 2.96 14.33 -19.41
C GLY A 7 3.92 13.28 -18.89
N LYS A 8 3.45 12.46 -17.95
CA LYS A 8 4.17 11.32 -17.40
C LYS A 8 4.31 10.29 -18.52
N LEU A 9 5.30 10.53 -19.38
CA LEU A 9 5.82 9.59 -20.36
C LEU A 9 6.13 8.30 -19.58
N LEU A 10 5.66 7.18 -20.14
CA LEU A 10 5.76 5.82 -19.58
C LEU A 10 7.02 5.67 -18.72
N ASP A 11 6.86 5.40 -17.43
CA ASP A 11 8.02 5.17 -16.56
C ASP A 11 8.88 4.04 -17.17
N SER A 12 10.20 4.21 -17.20
CA SER A 12 11.11 3.33 -17.95
C SER A 12 10.98 1.86 -17.53
N SER A 13 10.63 1.62 -16.26
CA SER A 13 10.33 0.29 -15.72
C SER A 13 9.05 -0.33 -16.31
N THR A 14 8.04 0.51 -16.55
CA THR A 14 6.74 0.14 -17.10
C THR A 14 6.81 -0.09 -18.61
N ALA A 15 7.53 0.78 -19.34
CA ALA A 15 7.81 0.59 -20.75
C ALA A 15 8.49 -0.77 -20.99
N ARG A 16 9.46 -1.14 -20.15
CA ARG A 16 10.16 -2.43 -20.21
C ARG A 16 9.24 -3.63 -19.89
N ARG A 17 8.30 -3.49 -18.94
CA ARG A 17 7.31 -4.54 -18.63
C ARG A 17 6.34 -4.79 -19.78
N ILE A 18 5.91 -3.74 -20.47
CA ILE A 18 5.01 -3.85 -21.63
C ILE A 18 5.78 -4.36 -22.87
N GLN A 19 7.04 -3.93 -23.02
CA GLN A 19 7.94 -4.35 -24.09
C GLN A 19 8.09 -5.89 -24.12
N ALA A 20 8.18 -6.56 -22.97
CA ALA A 20 8.24 -8.02 -22.92
C ALA A 20 7.00 -8.71 -23.53
N VAL A 21 5.81 -8.12 -23.35
CA VAL A 21 4.54 -8.63 -23.92
C VAL A 21 4.43 -8.33 -25.41
N LEU A 22 5.05 -7.24 -25.86
CA LEU A 22 5.14 -6.87 -27.28
C LEU A 22 6.20 -7.68 -28.05
N GLU A 23 7.32 -8.01 -27.40
CA GLU A 23 8.43 -8.78 -27.98
C GLU A 23 8.13 -10.28 -28.06
N ASN A 24 7.38 -10.83 -27.08
CA ASN A 24 6.96 -12.23 -27.08
C ASN A 24 5.44 -12.34 -26.89
N PRO A 25 4.64 -11.99 -27.91
CA PRO A 25 3.19 -12.03 -27.79
C PRO A 25 2.70 -13.49 -27.73
N PRO A 26 1.75 -13.82 -26.83
CA PRO A 26 1.18 -15.15 -26.77
C PRO A 26 0.43 -15.51 -28.07
N PRO A 27 0.35 -16.80 -28.43
CA PRO A 27 -0.24 -17.25 -29.70
C PRO A 27 -1.75 -16.94 -29.82
N VAL A 28 -2.46 -16.82 -28.69
CA VAL A 28 -3.90 -16.49 -28.61
C VAL A 28 -4.11 -15.45 -27.50
N GLY A 29 -5.10 -14.56 -27.63
CA GLY A 29 -5.45 -13.59 -26.58
C GLY A 29 -4.45 -12.45 -26.41
N LYS A 30 -3.79 -12.02 -27.50
CA LYS A 30 -2.77 -10.96 -27.50
C LYS A 30 -3.29 -9.64 -26.91
N TYR A 31 -4.49 -9.23 -27.32
CA TYR A 31 -5.11 -8.01 -26.82
C TYR A 31 -5.41 -8.09 -25.33
N ASP A 32 -6.00 -9.20 -24.87
CA ASP A 32 -6.32 -9.40 -23.45
C ASP A 32 -5.06 -9.48 -22.59
N SER A 33 -4.01 -10.13 -23.08
CA SER A 33 -2.71 -10.20 -22.40
C SER A 33 -2.05 -8.84 -22.29
N LEU A 34 -2.05 -8.06 -23.37
CA LEU A 34 -1.53 -6.69 -23.37
C LEU A 34 -2.36 -5.77 -22.45
N LYS A 35 -3.69 -5.85 -22.53
CA LYS A 35 -4.61 -5.10 -21.67
C LYS A 35 -4.39 -5.45 -20.20
N SER A 36 -4.24 -6.73 -19.87
CA SER A 36 -3.99 -7.19 -18.50
C SER A 36 -2.62 -6.72 -17.99
N ALA A 37 -1.59 -6.78 -18.82
CA ALA A 37 -0.26 -6.27 -18.48
C ALA A 37 -0.27 -4.76 -18.25
N LEU A 38 -1.01 -4.00 -19.06
CA LEU A 38 -1.21 -2.56 -18.89
C LEU A 38 -1.97 -2.24 -17.60
N LEU A 39 -3.09 -2.93 -17.33
CA LEU A 39 -3.85 -2.76 -16.10
C LEU A 39 -3.00 -3.09 -14.87
N ASN A 40 -2.30 -4.22 -14.86
CA ASN A 40 -1.42 -4.59 -13.75
C ASN A 40 -0.25 -3.62 -13.54
N ALA A 41 0.16 -2.89 -14.58
CA ALA A 41 1.26 -1.95 -14.48
C ALA A 41 0.83 -0.51 -14.13
N TYR A 42 -0.41 -0.13 -14.42
CA TYR A 42 -0.92 1.23 -14.24
C TYR A 42 -2.03 1.37 -13.21
N GLU A 43 -2.74 0.29 -12.91
CA GLU A 43 -3.81 0.35 -11.93
C GLU A 43 -3.20 0.42 -10.52
N ALA A 44 -3.60 1.45 -9.78
CA ALA A 44 -3.27 1.55 -8.37
C ALA A 44 -3.84 0.33 -7.63
N THR A 45 -3.05 -0.27 -6.76
CA THR A 45 -3.53 -1.38 -5.92
C THR A 45 -4.62 -0.86 -4.98
N GLN A 46 -5.50 -1.74 -4.50
CA GLN A 46 -6.53 -1.32 -3.55
C GLN A 46 -5.91 -0.67 -2.31
N LEU A 47 -4.78 -1.20 -1.81
CA LEU A 47 -4.00 -0.61 -0.73
C LEU A 47 -3.57 0.84 -1.01
N GLN A 48 -3.12 1.15 -2.24
CA GLN A 48 -2.74 2.51 -2.64
C GLN A 48 -3.95 3.43 -2.71
N LYS A 49 -5.07 2.96 -3.25
CA LYS A 49 -6.32 3.71 -3.29
C LYS A 49 -6.85 4.01 -1.88
N ASP A 50 -6.74 3.04 -0.97
CA ASP A 50 -7.09 3.20 0.43
C ASP A 50 -6.18 4.21 1.13
N GLN A 51 -4.86 4.13 0.90
CA GLN A 51 -3.91 5.13 1.40
C GLN A 51 -4.22 6.54 0.87
N GLU A 52 -4.62 6.68 -0.39
CA GLU A 52 -5.08 7.96 -0.91
C GLU A 52 -6.31 8.47 -0.14
N LEU A 53 -7.29 7.61 0.09
CA LEU A 53 -8.49 7.93 0.86
C LEU A 53 -8.15 8.38 2.29
N LEU A 54 -7.20 7.71 2.95
CA LEU A 54 -6.72 8.05 4.29
C LEU A 54 -5.97 9.39 4.36
N ASN A 55 -5.37 9.82 3.26
CA ASN A 55 -4.65 11.08 3.15
C ASN A 55 -5.51 12.23 2.60
N LEU A 56 -6.81 11.99 2.34
CA LEU A 56 -7.73 13.05 1.91
C LEU A 56 -7.89 14.10 3.02
N ASN A 57 -7.41 15.30 2.75
CA ASN A 57 -7.45 16.41 3.69
C ASN A 57 -8.52 17.43 3.27
N GLY A 58 -9.71 17.28 3.84
CA GLY A 58 -10.82 18.22 3.65
C GLY A 58 -11.34 18.27 2.21
N LEU A 59 -12.06 19.35 1.90
CA LEU A 59 -12.74 19.52 0.62
C LEU A 59 -11.82 20.08 -0.49
N GLY A 60 -10.83 20.90 -0.11
CA GLY A 60 -10.08 21.72 -1.05
C GLY A 60 -11.00 22.63 -1.87
N ASP A 61 -10.76 22.71 -3.18
CA ASP A 61 -11.57 23.48 -4.14
C ASP A 61 -12.72 22.68 -4.78
N ARG A 62 -12.88 21.40 -4.40
CA ARG A 62 -13.88 20.50 -5.01
C ARG A 62 -15.27 20.78 -4.47
N LYS A 63 -16.32 20.47 -5.24
CA LYS A 63 -17.68 20.42 -4.67
C LYS A 63 -17.83 19.20 -3.77
N PRO A 64 -18.71 19.23 -2.74
CA PRO A 64 -18.95 18.07 -1.89
C PRO A 64 -19.37 16.80 -2.65
N SER A 65 -20.16 16.96 -3.72
CA SER A 65 -20.56 15.86 -4.59
C SER A 65 -19.39 15.25 -5.37
N GLU A 66 -18.44 16.08 -5.83
CA GLU A 66 -17.24 15.62 -6.54
C GLU A 66 -16.29 14.88 -5.60
N LEU A 67 -16.12 15.38 -4.37
CA LEU A 67 -15.36 14.67 -3.34
C LEU A 67 -15.96 13.28 -3.07
N LEU A 68 -17.27 13.19 -2.88
CA LEU A 68 -17.93 11.92 -2.61
C LEU A 68 -17.77 10.93 -3.77
N GLN A 69 -17.90 11.39 -5.02
CA GLN A 69 -17.67 10.55 -6.20
C GLN A 69 -16.22 10.07 -6.28
N HIS A 70 -15.25 10.94 -5.97
CA HIS A 70 -13.84 10.56 -5.88
C HIS A 70 -13.62 9.47 -4.83
N MET A 71 -14.13 9.65 -3.60
CA MET A 71 -14.00 8.66 -2.53
C MET A 71 -14.59 7.29 -2.93
N ARG A 72 -15.76 7.28 -3.58
CA ARG A 72 -16.39 6.05 -4.08
C ARG A 72 -15.58 5.38 -5.19
N SER A 73 -14.88 6.15 -6.01
CA SER A 73 -14.02 5.59 -7.06
C SER A 73 -12.78 4.90 -6.52
N LEU A 74 -12.30 5.32 -5.34
CA LEU A 74 -11.12 4.76 -4.69
C LEU A 74 -11.42 3.44 -3.97
N ASN A 75 -12.61 3.29 -3.40
CA ASN A 75 -12.94 2.11 -2.61
C ASN A 75 -14.43 1.74 -2.75
N HIS A 76 -14.68 0.48 -3.10
CA HIS A 76 -16.02 -0.13 -3.18
C HIS A 76 -16.27 -1.16 -2.07
N ASP A 77 -15.23 -1.56 -1.34
CA ASP A 77 -15.28 -2.53 -0.25
C ASP A 77 -14.76 -1.88 1.05
N PRO A 78 -15.64 -1.46 1.96
CA PRO A 78 -15.26 -0.86 3.24
C PRO A 78 -14.27 -1.71 4.06
N GLY A 79 -14.26 -3.04 3.90
CA GLY A 79 -13.35 -3.93 4.61
C GLY A 79 -11.87 -3.64 4.29
N THR A 80 -11.56 -3.33 3.03
CA THR A 80 -10.19 -2.98 2.62
C THR A 80 -9.72 -1.65 3.24
N LEU A 81 -10.63 -0.67 3.36
CA LEU A 81 -10.34 0.58 4.06
C LEU A 81 -10.12 0.37 5.57
N PHE A 82 -10.93 -0.45 6.23
CA PHE A 82 -10.72 -0.80 7.65
C PHE A 82 -9.38 -1.47 7.88
N ARG A 83 -8.98 -2.37 6.98
CA ARG A 83 -7.64 -2.99 7.01
C ARG A 83 -6.54 -1.93 6.87
N ALA A 84 -6.64 -1.03 5.91
CA ALA A 84 -5.66 0.04 5.73
C ALA A 84 -5.58 0.97 6.95
N LEU A 85 -6.73 1.32 7.56
CA LEU A 85 -6.82 2.07 8.81
C LEU A 85 -6.09 1.35 9.95
N PHE A 86 -6.43 0.07 10.17
CA PHE A 86 -5.87 -0.74 11.24
C PHE A 86 -4.34 -0.81 11.12
N LEU A 87 -3.83 -1.16 9.94
CA LEU A 87 -2.39 -1.23 9.70
C LEU A 87 -1.67 0.11 9.92
N ASN A 88 -2.31 1.24 9.62
CA ASN A 88 -1.72 2.57 9.85
C ASN A 88 -1.64 2.97 11.32
N GLN A 89 -2.41 2.35 12.21
CA GLN A 89 -2.30 2.60 13.66
C GLN A 89 -1.16 1.80 14.31
N LEU A 90 -0.62 0.80 13.62
CA LEU A 90 0.40 -0.08 14.16
C LEU A 90 1.82 0.48 13.98
N PRO A 91 2.77 0.12 14.86
CA PRO A 91 4.18 0.43 14.67
C PRO A 91 4.71 -0.08 13.31
N PRO A 92 5.71 0.60 12.71
CA PRO A 92 6.23 0.25 11.40
C PRO A 92 6.68 -1.21 11.26
N ASP A 93 7.30 -1.77 12.31
CA ASP A 93 7.84 -3.13 12.31
C ASP A 93 6.73 -4.19 12.28
N VAL A 94 5.70 -4.04 13.11
CA VAL A 94 4.50 -4.89 13.11
C VAL A 94 3.79 -4.81 11.77
N ARG A 95 3.56 -3.59 11.25
CA ARG A 95 2.92 -3.36 9.95
C ARG A 95 3.68 -4.05 8.80
N ARG A 96 5.01 -4.00 8.81
CA ARG A 96 5.86 -4.63 7.76
C ARG A 96 5.68 -6.15 7.74
N ILE A 97 5.52 -6.77 8.89
CA ILE A 97 5.29 -8.22 9.01
C ILE A 97 3.89 -8.57 8.49
N LEU A 98 2.87 -7.84 8.93
CA LEU A 98 1.47 -8.09 8.55
C LEU A 98 1.18 -7.80 7.06
N ALA A 99 1.98 -6.95 6.41
CA ALA A 99 1.85 -6.67 4.97
C ALA A 99 2.12 -7.90 4.08
N GLN A 100 2.73 -8.96 4.62
CA GLN A 100 3.03 -10.19 3.89
C GLN A 100 1.86 -11.18 3.82
N THR A 101 0.73 -10.86 4.46
CA THR A 101 -0.43 -11.76 4.60
C THR A 101 -1.69 -11.15 3.99
N PRO A 102 -1.74 -10.91 2.66
CA PRO A 102 -2.82 -10.14 2.01
C PRO A 102 -4.21 -10.77 2.15
N ASP A 103 -4.30 -12.09 2.33
CA ASP A 103 -5.57 -12.82 2.34
C ASP A 103 -6.16 -13.02 3.74
N ALA A 104 -5.46 -12.59 4.80
CA ALA A 104 -5.95 -12.72 6.18
C ALA A 104 -7.11 -11.75 6.45
N ASP A 105 -8.13 -12.21 7.18
CA ASP A 105 -9.18 -11.35 7.70
C ASP A 105 -8.66 -10.42 8.81
N LEU A 106 -9.45 -9.39 9.14
CA LEU A 106 -9.02 -8.34 10.07
C LEU A 106 -8.85 -8.86 11.51
N ASP A 107 -9.68 -9.82 11.94
CA ASP A 107 -9.59 -10.40 13.29
C ASP A 107 -8.33 -11.26 13.43
N THR A 108 -7.98 -12.01 12.39
CA THR A 108 -6.74 -12.78 12.32
C THR A 108 -5.51 -11.86 12.31
N LEU A 109 -5.56 -10.75 11.57
CA LEU A 109 -4.49 -9.74 11.59
C LEU A 109 -4.30 -9.13 12.98
N ALA A 110 -5.39 -8.83 13.70
CA ALA A 110 -5.33 -8.29 15.05
C ALA A 110 -4.65 -9.26 16.02
N LYS A 111 -5.08 -10.52 16.04
CA LYS A 111 -4.44 -11.56 16.88
C LYS A 111 -2.96 -11.76 16.55
N THR A 112 -2.61 -11.67 15.27
CA THR A 112 -1.21 -11.78 14.84
C THR A 112 -0.40 -10.57 15.30
N ALA A 113 -0.99 -9.36 15.25
CA ALA A 113 -0.36 -8.14 15.74
C ALA A 113 -0.08 -8.23 17.25
N ASP A 114 -1.06 -8.67 18.04
CA ASP A 114 -0.92 -8.87 19.49
C ASP A 114 0.27 -9.77 19.80
N GLY A 115 0.37 -10.92 19.12
CA GLY A 115 1.47 -11.86 19.32
C GLY A 115 2.85 -11.28 18.95
N ILE A 116 2.95 -10.44 17.92
CA ILE A 116 4.21 -9.77 17.55
C ILE A 116 4.59 -8.75 18.62
N MET A 117 3.63 -7.94 19.06
CA MET A 117 3.86 -6.89 20.06
C MET A 117 4.28 -7.46 21.41
N ASP A 118 3.72 -8.61 21.82
CA ASP A 118 4.12 -9.34 23.02
C ASP A 118 5.57 -9.83 22.94
N VAL A 119 6.01 -10.32 21.78
CA VAL A 119 7.40 -10.78 21.58
C VAL A 119 8.39 -9.61 21.59
N GLU A 120 8.06 -8.49 20.94
CA GLU A 120 8.90 -7.29 20.96
C GLU A 120 9.05 -6.73 22.38
N PHE A 121 7.98 -6.70 23.17
CA PHE A 121 8.02 -6.29 24.57
C PHE A 121 8.94 -7.19 25.42
N VAL A 122 8.91 -8.50 25.18
CA VAL A 122 9.79 -9.46 25.88
C VAL A 122 11.27 -9.31 25.47
N ALA A 123 11.56 -8.99 24.21
CA ALA A 123 12.94 -8.78 23.74
C ALA A 123 13.56 -7.51 24.34
N VAL A 124 12.79 -6.43 24.44
CA VAL A 124 13.24 -5.15 25.03
C VAL A 124 13.54 -5.29 26.53
N GLN A 125 12.82 -6.13 27.27
CA GLN A 125 13.11 -6.38 28.69
C GLN A 125 14.33 -7.26 28.95
N ARG A 126 14.81 -8.02 27.96
CA ARG A 126 15.93 -8.97 28.14
C ARG A 126 17.31 -8.37 27.91
N VAL A 127 17.45 -7.07 27.67
CA VAL A 127 18.78 -6.43 27.67
C VAL A 127 19.16 -6.09 29.12
N PRO A 128 20.04 -6.85 29.80
CA PRO A 128 20.43 -6.51 31.16
C PRO A 128 21.23 -5.21 31.15
N SER A 129 20.78 -4.27 31.98
CA SER A 129 21.45 -3.01 32.31
C SER A 129 22.79 -3.24 33.03
N LYS A 130 23.81 -3.73 32.33
CA LYS A 130 25.23 -3.68 32.73
C LYS A 130 26.00 -3.55 31.41
N ILE A 131 26.85 -2.56 31.18
CA ILE A 131 28.04 -2.25 31.97
C ILE A 131 28.39 -0.77 31.74
N LEU A 132 28.45 0.02 32.82
CA LEU A 132 29.18 1.29 32.82
C LEU A 132 30.49 1.06 33.61
N PRO A 133 31.68 1.09 33.01
CA PRO A 133 32.91 1.15 33.79
C PRO A 133 33.09 2.58 34.29
N GLN A 134 32.82 2.80 35.57
CA GLN A 134 33.32 3.97 36.29
C GLN A 134 34.81 3.74 36.52
N SER A 135 35.65 4.29 35.64
CA SER A 135 37.10 4.39 35.88
C SER A 135 37.34 5.42 36.98
N ARG A 136 38.01 4.97 38.04
CA ARG A 136 38.56 5.80 39.10
C ARG A 136 40.07 5.86 38.93
#